data_AF-A0A0D8IBM8-F1
#
_entry.id   AF-A0A0D8IBM8-F1
#
_cell.length_a   1.000
_cell.length_b   1.000
_cell.length_c   1.000
_cell.angle_alpha   90.00
_cell.angle_beta   90.00
_cell.angle_gamma   90.00
#
_symmetry.space_group_name_H-M   'P 1'
#
loop_
_entity.id
_entity.type
_entity.pdbx_description
1 polymer ?
#
loop_
_entity_poly.entity_id
_entity_poly.type
_entity_poly.pdbx_seq_one_letter_code
_entity_poly.pdbx_strand_id
1 'polypeptide(L)'
;MIREDFREFLRKQGNSIAKYYIPGKALGLNAINDIIKWAKGVERVFGVDLNKIVENPEETQKLLRKINFSNELIDKRKRNFSGAVEAYFEFVSGHELPSEQ
;
A
#
# COMPACT_ATOMS: atom_id res chain seq x y z
N MET A 1 16.64 -4.47 -15.48
CA MET A 1 15.24 -4.87 -15.24
C MET A 1 14.39 -3.62 -15.33
N ILE A 2 13.51 -3.51 -16.32
CA ILE A 2 12.54 -2.43 -16.37
C ILE A 2 11.55 -2.76 -15.25
N ARG A 3 11.69 -2.09 -14.10
CA ARG A 3 10.65 -2.10 -13.07
C ARG A 3 9.37 -1.70 -13.78
N GLU A 4 8.36 -2.57 -13.80
CA GLU A 4 7.02 -2.18 -14.27
C GLU A 4 6.62 -0.89 -13.53
N ASP A 5 5.93 0.04 -14.20
CA ASP A 5 5.43 1.22 -13.51
C ASP A 5 4.39 0.74 -12.48
N PHE A 6 4.52 1.14 -11.21
CA PHE A 6 3.54 0.81 -10.16
C PHE A 6 2.11 1.15 -10.59
N ARG A 7 1.93 2.20 -11.41
CA ARG A 7 0.65 2.53 -12.03
C ARG A 7 0.17 1.44 -13.00
N GLU A 8 1.05 0.87 -13.82
CA GLU A 8 0.70 -0.22 -14.73
C GLU A 8 0.35 -1.49 -13.97
N PHE A 9 1.08 -1.82 -12.90
CA PHE A 9 0.72 -2.90 -12.00
C PHE A 9 -0.72 -2.74 -11.48
N LEU A 10 -1.06 -1.57 -10.94
CA LEU A 10 -2.42 -1.28 -10.46
C LEU A 10 -3.47 -1.33 -11.57
N ARG A 11 -3.12 -0.97 -12.81
CA ARG A 11 -4.03 -1.12 -13.97
C ARG A 11 -4.30 -2.59 -14.29
N LYS A 12 -3.28 -3.44 -14.25
CA LYS A 12 -3.40 -4.89 -14.53
C LYS A 12 -4.27 -5.61 -13.50
N GLN A 13 -4.30 -5.13 -12.26
CA GLN A 13 -5.14 -5.67 -11.19
C GLN A 13 -6.65 -5.44 -11.44
N GLY A 14 -7.05 -4.43 -12.22
CA GLY A 14 -8.45 -4.19 -12.57
C GLY A 14 -9.36 -4.07 -11.35
N ASN A 15 -10.39 -4.92 -11.25
CA ASN A 15 -11.32 -4.96 -10.11
C ASN A 15 -10.68 -5.44 -8.81
N SER A 16 -9.57 -6.19 -8.88
CA SER A 16 -8.87 -6.74 -7.71
C SER A 16 -8.19 -5.66 -6.87
N ILE A 17 -8.04 -4.42 -7.38
CA ILE A 17 -7.54 -3.29 -6.58
C ILE A 17 -8.42 -2.98 -5.36
N ALA A 18 -9.68 -3.46 -5.34
CA ALA A 18 -10.58 -3.32 -4.21
C ALA A 18 -10.01 -3.88 -2.91
N LYS A 19 -9.11 -4.88 -2.99
CA LYS A 19 -8.48 -5.49 -1.81
C LYS A 19 -7.61 -4.51 -1.02
N TYR A 20 -7.06 -3.50 -1.70
CA TYR A 20 -6.28 -2.42 -1.09
C TYR A 20 -7.14 -1.25 -0.59
N TYR A 21 -8.47 -1.38 -0.66
CA TYR A 21 -9.43 -0.34 -0.35
C TYR A 21 -10.33 -0.72 0.83
N ILE A 22 -10.93 0.29 1.44
CA ILE A 22 -11.93 0.10 2.50
C ILE A 22 -13.15 -0.65 1.91
N PRO A 23 -13.55 -1.81 2.50
CA PRO A 23 -14.70 -2.57 2.05
C PRO A 23 -15.98 -1.71 1.93
N GLY A 24 -16.78 -1.95 0.89
CA GLY A 24 -18.05 -1.25 0.66
C GLY A 24 -17.95 0.13 0.01
N LYS A 25 -16.73 0.62 -0.27
CA LYS A 25 -16.56 1.85 -1.05
C LYS A 25 -16.59 1.51 -2.55
N ALA A 26 -17.47 2.18 -3.30
CA ALA A 26 -17.39 2.13 -4.76
C ALA A 26 -16.00 2.59 -5.21
N LEU A 27 -15.32 1.76 -6.01
CA LEU A 27 -14.07 2.15 -6.64
C LEU A 27 -14.39 3.33 -7.57
N GLY A 28 -14.02 4.53 -7.14
CA GLY A 28 -14.17 5.72 -7.97
C GLY A 28 -13.27 5.64 -9.20
N LEU A 29 -13.54 6.49 -10.19
CA LEU A 29 -12.78 6.59 -11.46
C LEU A 29 -11.25 6.78 -11.29
N ASN A 30 -10.77 7.11 -10.08
CA ASN A 30 -9.38 7.45 -9.79
C ASN A 30 -8.69 6.56 -8.74
N ALA A 31 -9.18 5.35 -8.48
CA ALA A 31 -8.64 4.48 -7.43
C ALA A 31 -7.11 4.23 -7.52
N ILE A 32 -6.59 4.11 -8.75
CA ILE A 32 -5.15 3.96 -9.01
C ILE A 32 -4.36 5.19 -8.54
N ASN A 33 -4.83 6.39 -8.85
CA ASN A 33 -4.15 7.63 -8.48
C ASN A 33 -4.17 7.86 -6.97
N ASP A 34 -5.26 7.46 -6.31
CA ASP A 34 -5.39 7.48 -4.86
C ASP A 34 -4.34 6.57 -4.19
N ILE A 35 -4.22 5.31 -4.61
CA ILE A 35 -3.22 4.37 -4.06
C ILE A 35 -1.80 4.91 -4.23
N ILE A 36 -1.47 5.44 -5.42
CA ILE A 36 -0.16 6.07 -5.67
C ILE A 36 0.06 7.26 -4.73
N LYS A 37 -0.96 8.11 -4.53
CA LYS A 37 -0.88 9.25 -3.62
C LYS A 37 -0.71 8.82 -2.17
N TRP A 38 -1.35 7.72 -1.77
CA TRP A 38 -1.23 7.16 -0.43
C TRP A 38 0.15 6.57 -0.19
N ALA A 39 0.71 5.83 -1.15
CA ALA A 39 2.09 5.31 -1.08
C ALA A 39 3.10 6.45 -0.86
N LYS A 40 3.03 7.52 -1.69
CA LYS A 40 3.86 8.73 -1.48
C LYS A 40 3.59 9.42 -0.14
N GLY A 41 2.36 9.33 0.35
CA GLY A 41 1.97 9.84 1.67
C GLY A 41 2.63 9.07 2.81
N VAL A 42 2.77 7.75 2.69
CA VAL A 42 3.46 6.89 3.66
C VAL A 42 4.93 7.27 3.74
N GLU A 43 5.63 7.35 2.59
CA GLU A 43 7.05 7.75 2.54
C GLU A 43 7.29 9.08 3.25
N ARG A 44 6.42 10.06 2.98
CA ARG A 44 6.51 11.40 3.59
C ARG A 44 6.23 11.40 5.08
N VAL A 45 5.16 10.73 5.53
CA VAL A 45 4.72 10.77 6.93
C VAL A 45 5.63 9.96 7.84
N PHE A 46 6.10 8.80 7.38
CA PHE A 46 6.91 7.90 8.18
C PHE A 46 8.40 8.03 7.96
N GLY A 47 8.83 8.84 6.97
CA GLY A 47 10.24 9.06 6.66
C GLY A 47 10.92 7.80 6.12
N VAL A 48 10.23 7.05 5.26
CA VAL A 48 10.68 5.76 4.73
C VAL A 48 10.77 5.77 3.21
N ASP A 49 11.62 4.90 2.66
CA ASP A 49 11.66 4.57 1.23
C ASP A 49 10.91 3.27 1.01
N LEU A 50 9.73 3.33 0.40
CA LEU A 50 8.89 2.13 0.24
C LEU A 50 9.58 1.08 -0.63
N ASN A 51 10.40 1.47 -1.61
CA ASN A 51 11.12 0.50 -2.45
C ASN A 51 12.06 -0.39 -1.63
N LYS A 52 12.61 0.13 -0.52
CA LYS A 52 13.52 -0.62 0.34
C LYS A 52 12.79 -1.39 1.43
N ILE A 53 11.79 -0.76 2.05
CA ILE A 53 11.04 -1.40 3.15
C ILE A 53 10.36 -2.67 2.65
N VAL A 54 9.74 -2.62 1.46
CA VAL A 54 8.94 -3.75 0.96
C VAL A 54 9.75 -4.93 0.44
N GLU A 55 11.08 -4.81 0.33
CA GLU A 55 11.97 -5.94 0.02
C GLU A 55 12.05 -6.93 1.20
N ASN A 56 11.69 -6.49 2.42
CA ASN A 56 11.68 -7.33 3.62
C ASN A 56 10.24 -7.41 4.21
N PRO A 57 9.62 -8.61 4.22
CA PRO A 57 8.30 -8.79 4.81
C PRO A 57 8.20 -8.37 6.28
N GLU A 58 9.23 -8.61 7.09
CA GLU A 58 9.22 -8.23 8.52
C GLU A 58 9.23 -6.71 8.70
N GLU A 59 10.04 -5.98 7.91
CA GLU A 59 10.06 -4.51 7.94
C GLU A 59 8.74 -3.92 7.41
N THR A 60 8.15 -4.57 6.42
CA THR A 60 6.81 -4.20 5.91
C THR A 60 5.76 -4.36 7.01
N GLN A 61 5.76 -5.48 7.73
CA GLN A 61 4.85 -5.71 8.86
C GLN A 61 5.07 -4.70 9.99
N LYS A 62 6.32 -4.38 10.33
CA LYS A 62 6.66 -3.32 11.31
C LYS A 62 6.09 -1.96 10.87
N LEU A 63 6.19 -1.62 9.59
CA LEU A 63 5.61 -0.38 9.06
C LEU A 63 4.08 -0.39 9.16
N LEU A 64 3.42 -1.48 8.79
CA LEU A 64 1.96 -1.62 8.92
C LEU A 64 1.50 -1.46 10.37
N ARG A 65 2.18 -2.11 11.32
CA ARG A 65 1.93 -1.93 12.75
C ARG A 65 2.10 -0.46 13.16
N LYS A 66 3.18 0.19 12.74
CA LYS A 66 3.43 1.61 13.02
C LYS A 66 2.32 2.52 12.47
N ILE A 67 1.80 2.22 11.27
CA ILE A 67 0.65 2.94 10.69
C ILE A 67 -0.61 2.74 11.55
N ASN A 68 -0.92 1.50 11.89
CA ASN A 68 -2.14 1.15 12.64
C ASN A 68 -2.15 1.74 14.06
N PHE A 69 -0.99 1.78 14.73
CA PHE A 69 -0.84 2.34 16.09
C PHE A 69 -0.50 3.83 16.13
N SER A 70 -0.39 4.52 14.99
CA SER A 70 -0.12 5.96 14.98
C SER A 70 -1.29 6.75 15.57
N ASN A 71 -1.02 7.62 16.55
CA ASN A 71 -2.02 8.55 17.10
C ASN A 71 -2.19 9.82 16.25
N GLU A 72 -1.30 10.04 15.28
CA GLU A 72 -1.31 11.23 14.41
C GLU A 72 -2.20 11.03 13.17
N LEU A 73 -2.60 9.78 12.90
CA LEU A 73 -3.44 9.43 11.75
C LEU A 73 -4.85 9.09 12.20
N ILE A 74 -5.84 9.64 11.51
CA ILE A 74 -7.23 9.17 11.63
C ILE A 74 -7.38 7.77 11.00
N ASP A 75 -8.34 6.98 11.49
CA ASP A 75 -8.53 5.58 11.07
C ASP A 75 -8.67 5.39 9.57
N LYS A 76 -9.37 6.33 8.90
CA LYS A 76 -9.49 6.31 7.44
C LYS A 76 -8.13 6.38 6.75
N ARG A 77 -7.23 7.22 7.27
CA ARG A 77 -5.89 7.42 6.72
C ARG A 77 -4.98 6.24 7.02
N LYS A 78 -5.12 5.63 8.21
CA LYS A 78 -4.45 4.36 8.55
C LYS A 78 -4.79 3.27 7.53
N ARG A 79 -6.08 3.00 7.31
CA ARG A 79 -6.54 2.00 6.34
C ARG A 79 -6.03 2.25 4.92
N ASN A 80 -6.13 3.49 4.44
CA ASN A 80 -5.62 3.87 3.12
C ASN A 80 -4.11 3.68 2.98
N PHE A 81 -3.36 3.99 4.03
CA PHE A 81 -1.90 3.85 4.05
C PHE A 81 -1.50 2.37 4.11
N SER A 82 -2.15 1.56 4.95
CA SER A 82 -1.91 0.12 5.03
C SER A 82 -2.16 -0.56 3.69
N GLY A 83 -3.32 -0.30 3.06
CA GLY A 83 -3.62 -0.86 1.74
C GLY A 83 -2.63 -0.42 0.64
N ALA A 84 -2.10 0.81 0.74
CA ALA A 84 -1.07 1.27 -0.19
C ALA A 84 0.28 0.57 0.03
N VAL A 85 0.67 0.29 1.27
CA VAL A 85 1.89 -0.47 1.60
C VAL A 85 1.76 -1.91 1.09
N GLU A 86 0.61 -2.55 1.32
CA GLU A 86 0.32 -3.90 0.82
C GLU A 86 0.39 -3.97 -0.72
N ALA A 87 -0.22 -3.00 -1.41
CA ALA A 87 -0.15 -2.91 -2.86
C ALA A 87 1.29 -2.71 -3.37
N TYR A 88 2.08 -1.90 -2.67
CA TYR A 88 3.47 -1.65 -3.05
C TYR A 88 4.36 -2.88 -2.78
N PHE A 89 4.07 -3.62 -1.71
CA PHE A 89 4.73 -4.89 -1.44
C PHE A 89 4.47 -5.89 -2.55
N GLU A 90 3.20 -6.15 -2.90
CA GLU A 90 2.86 -7.10 -3.98
C GLU A 90 3.47 -6.69 -5.32
N PHE A 91 3.52 -5.40 -5.60
CA PHE A 91 4.18 -4.87 -6.78
C PHE A 91 5.69 -5.23 -6.84
N VAL A 92 6.41 -5.08 -5.73
CA VAL A 92 7.86 -5.33 -5.68
C VAL A 92 8.20 -6.82 -5.54
N SER A 93 7.44 -7.54 -4.72
CA SER A 93 7.72 -8.92 -4.34
C SER A 93 7.07 -9.95 -5.27
N GLY A 94 6.06 -9.55 -6.03
CA GLY A 94 5.26 -10.44 -6.90
C GLY A 94 4.27 -11.34 -6.15
N HIS A 95 4.11 -11.17 -4.83
CA HIS A 95 3.20 -11.97 -4.01
C HIS A 95 2.57 -11.14 -2.87
N GLU A 96 1.47 -11.63 -2.31
CA GLU A 96 0.79 -10.97 -1.19
C GLU A 96 1.63 -11.05 0.09
N LEU A 97 1.54 -10.02 0.93
CA LEU A 97 2.22 -10.01 2.22
C LEU A 97 1.65 -11.13 3.10
N PRO A 98 2.49 -12.04 3.63
CA PRO A 98 2.01 -13.10 4.50
C PRO A 98 1.36 -12.51 5.75
N SER A 99 0.18 -13.02 6.08
CA SER A 99 -0.51 -12.73 7.33
C SER A 99 0.41 -13.06 8.51
N GLU A 100 0.45 -12.19 9.52
CA GLU A 100 1.12 -12.54 10.78
C GLU A 100 0.41 -13.77 11.37
N GLN A 101 1.14 -14.89 11.50
CA GLN A 101 0.69 -16.09 12.19
C GLN A 101 0.68 -15.89 13.71
#